data_AF-A0A844MNQ6-F1
#
_entry.id   AF-A0A844MNQ6-F1
#
_cell.length_a   1.000
_cell.length_b   1.000
_cell.length_c   1.000
_cell.angle_alpha   90.00
_cell.angle_beta   90.00
_cell.angle_gamma   90.00
#
_symmetry.space_group_name_H-M   'P 1'
#
loop_
_entity.id
_entity.type
_entity.pdbx_description
1 polymer ?
#
loop_
_entity_poly.entity_id
_entity_poly.type
_entity_poly.pdbx_seq_one_letter_code
_entity_poly.pdbx_strand_id
1 'polypeptide(L)'
;MQWETNFSYKGKLLSYNRIPHNNMAERAIEIPIVFDFLSGCKTTDRILEVGNVLSYYESEVNKFSRKIIDKYEIGTDVINEDLMEFSERNKYDIIVSISTVEHIGQNWNEYVEQGYKVVPTEKSTPRDLEAPLKAIMKIYSLLDNSGKAIITVPFGKITDGFWYVQFSQDYLEKLITKYQLPKEALEVTYFKRIASETNLENPFQIWLQVDKDELNDVCYNFPYPGGNGLAVIELRK
;
A
#
# COMPACT_ATOMS: atom_id res chain seq x y z
N MET A 1 -7.69 -2.19 29.14
CA MET A 1 -7.78 -2.78 27.78
C MET A 1 -6.68 -3.82 27.67
N GLN A 2 -6.97 -5.03 27.20
CA GLN A 2 -5.94 -6.02 26.91
C GLN A 2 -5.61 -5.92 25.43
N TRP A 3 -4.34 -5.80 25.10
CA TRP A 3 -3.89 -5.72 23.71
C TRP A 3 -3.89 -7.09 23.06
N GLU A 4 -4.34 -7.15 21.81
CA GLU A 4 -4.35 -8.37 21.02
C GLU A 4 -2.96 -8.60 20.39
N THR A 5 -2.56 -9.86 20.31
CA THR A 5 -1.33 -10.26 19.63
C THR A 5 -1.57 -10.69 18.18
N ASN A 6 -2.83 -10.87 17.79
CA ASN A 6 -3.24 -11.32 16.47
C ASN A 6 -4.49 -10.59 15.98
N PHE A 7 -4.73 -10.63 14.67
CA PHE A 7 -5.93 -10.15 14.00
C PHE A 7 -6.43 -11.18 12.99
N SER A 8 -7.71 -11.09 12.61
CA SER A 8 -8.28 -11.96 11.57
C SER A 8 -8.14 -11.32 10.19
N TYR A 9 -7.66 -12.10 9.23
CA TYR A 9 -7.66 -11.77 7.81
C TYR A 9 -8.20 -12.96 7.02
N LYS A 10 -9.33 -12.77 6.34
CA LYS A 10 -10.02 -13.82 5.56
C LYS A 10 -10.22 -15.15 6.33
N GLY A 11 -10.56 -15.04 7.61
CA GLY A 11 -10.76 -16.19 8.50
C GLY A 11 -9.47 -16.84 9.03
N LYS A 12 -8.29 -16.39 8.59
CA LYS A 12 -7.00 -16.77 9.16
C LYS A 12 -6.62 -15.83 10.29
N LEU A 13 -5.99 -16.35 11.34
CA LEU A 13 -5.43 -15.56 12.42
C LEU A 13 -3.96 -15.26 12.11
N LEU A 14 -3.60 -13.98 11.99
CA LEU A 14 -2.24 -13.51 11.73
C LEU A 14 -1.73 -12.70 12.92
N SER A 15 -0.45 -12.83 13.25
CA SER A 15 0.17 -12.02 14.30
C SER A 15 0.46 -10.61 13.81
N TYR A 16 0.25 -9.60 14.66
CA TYR A 16 0.63 -8.22 14.33
C TYR A 16 2.15 -8.11 14.12
N ASN A 17 2.56 -7.27 13.17
CA ASN A 17 3.96 -6.87 13.06
C ASN A 17 4.36 -6.06 14.30
N ARG A 18 5.53 -6.41 14.86
CA ARG A 18 6.13 -5.75 16.04
C ARG A 18 7.54 -5.23 15.77
N ILE A 19 8.02 -5.25 14.52
CA ILE A 19 9.31 -4.65 14.15
C ILE A 19 9.16 -3.12 14.19
N PRO A 20 9.98 -2.40 14.97
CA PRO A 20 9.84 -0.95 15.18
C PRO A 20 10.45 -0.13 14.02
N HIS A 21 10.03 -0.42 12.80
CA HIS A 21 10.40 0.34 11.60
C HIS A 21 9.09 0.83 10.97
N ASN A 22 8.84 2.14 10.94
CA ASN A 22 7.60 2.74 10.41
C ASN A 22 6.29 2.10 10.89
N ASN A 23 6.27 1.49 12.08
CA ASN A 23 5.19 0.64 12.55
C ASN A 23 4.17 1.35 13.46
N MET A 24 3.86 2.60 13.15
CA MET A 24 2.95 3.44 13.94
C MET A 24 1.46 3.19 13.62
N ALA A 25 1.16 2.68 12.42
CA ALA A 25 -0.20 2.57 11.90
C ALA A 25 -0.37 1.31 11.04
N GLU A 26 -0.64 1.45 9.74
CA GLU A 26 -1.06 0.38 8.82
C GLU A 26 -0.07 -0.81 8.78
N ARG A 27 1.24 -0.54 8.86
CA ARG A 27 2.32 -1.54 8.85
C ARG A 27 2.13 -2.67 9.86
N ALA A 28 1.37 -2.44 10.94
CA ALA A 28 1.06 -3.44 11.94
C ALA A 28 0.31 -4.66 11.35
N ILE A 29 -0.51 -4.45 10.32
CA ILE A 29 -1.28 -5.49 9.64
C ILE A 29 -0.88 -5.70 8.18
N GLU A 30 -0.35 -4.68 7.50
CA GLU A 30 0.08 -4.82 6.11
C GLU A 30 1.20 -5.85 5.95
N ILE A 31 2.23 -5.80 6.80
CA ILE A 31 3.40 -6.68 6.70
C ILE A 31 3.01 -8.16 6.89
N PRO A 32 2.23 -8.55 7.93
CA PRO A 32 1.79 -9.93 8.08
C PRO A 32 0.87 -10.38 6.94
N ILE A 33 -0.02 -9.51 6.44
CA ILE A 33 -0.90 -9.83 5.30
C ILE A 33 -0.08 -10.12 4.03
N VAL A 34 0.90 -9.27 3.72
CA VAL A 34 1.73 -9.45 2.52
C VAL A 34 2.64 -10.67 2.65
N PHE A 35 3.21 -10.94 3.83
CA PHE A 35 3.95 -12.20 4.05
C PHE A 35 3.06 -13.43 3.93
N ASP A 36 1.82 -13.37 4.41
CA ASP A 36 0.84 -14.45 4.20
C ASP A 36 0.56 -14.67 2.71
N PHE A 37 0.35 -13.60 1.96
CA PHE A 37 0.14 -13.64 0.50
C PHE A 37 1.34 -14.24 -0.27
N LEU A 38 2.56 -13.92 0.17
CA LEU A 38 3.82 -14.42 -0.39
C LEU A 38 4.15 -15.85 0.05
N SER A 39 3.63 -16.33 1.19
CA SER A 39 3.93 -17.69 1.69
C SER A 39 3.58 -18.82 0.72
N GLY A 40 2.66 -18.57 -0.22
CA GLY A 40 2.29 -19.50 -1.29
C GLY A 40 3.13 -19.39 -2.57
N CYS A 41 4.16 -18.54 -2.63
CA CYS A 41 4.98 -18.37 -3.83
C CYS A 41 5.94 -19.56 -4.03
N LYS A 42 6.25 -19.83 -5.29
CA LYS A 42 7.29 -20.79 -5.69
C LYS A 42 8.61 -20.04 -5.87
N THR A 43 9.72 -20.76 -5.70
CA THR A 43 11.07 -20.22 -5.96
C THR A 43 11.30 -19.78 -7.40
N THR A 44 10.46 -20.26 -8.33
CA THR A 44 10.50 -19.90 -9.76
C THR A 44 9.66 -18.67 -10.09
N ASP A 45 8.84 -18.18 -9.15
CA ASP A 45 7.95 -17.04 -9.41
C ASP A 45 8.78 -15.77 -9.57
N ARG A 46 8.47 -14.99 -10.61
CA ARG A 46 9.03 -13.65 -10.80
C ARG A 46 8.24 -12.68 -9.95
N ILE A 47 8.88 -12.23 -8.88
CA ILE A 47 8.29 -11.29 -7.92
C ILE A 47 8.80 -9.88 -8.23
N LEU A 48 7.87 -8.92 -8.33
CA LEU A 48 8.16 -7.49 -8.33
C LEU A 48 7.62 -6.86 -7.04
N GLU A 49 8.45 -6.07 -6.38
CA GLU A 49 8.03 -5.15 -5.33
C GLU A 49 8.07 -3.72 -5.89
N VAL A 50 6.96 -3.01 -5.72
CA VAL A 50 6.81 -1.59 -6.06
C VAL A 50 6.80 -0.78 -4.76
N GLY A 51 7.85 0.00 -4.56
CA GLY A 51 8.19 0.65 -3.29
C GLY A 51 8.97 -0.29 -2.40
N ASN A 52 10.18 0.09 -1.99
CA ASN A 52 11.02 -0.79 -1.16
C ASN A 52 10.53 -0.80 0.29
N VAL A 53 9.72 -1.79 0.67
CA VAL A 53 9.15 -1.88 2.02
C VAL A 53 9.56 -3.15 2.72
N LEU A 54 9.40 -4.30 2.07
CA LEU A 54 9.64 -5.61 2.67
C LEU A 54 11.09 -5.78 3.12
N SER A 55 12.06 -5.15 2.45
CA SER A 55 13.48 -5.22 2.82
C SER A 55 13.76 -4.78 4.26
N TYR A 56 12.87 -3.98 4.87
CA TYR A 56 12.98 -3.54 6.26
C TYR A 56 12.38 -4.51 7.30
N TYR A 57 11.66 -5.54 6.85
CA TYR A 57 10.95 -6.50 7.72
C TYR A 57 11.32 -7.96 7.47
N GLU A 58 12.15 -8.21 6.45
CA GLU A 58 12.67 -9.53 6.13
C GLU A 58 13.81 -9.94 7.08
N SER A 59 13.90 -11.24 7.28
CA SER A 59 14.99 -11.96 7.90
C SER A 59 15.32 -13.17 7.02
N GLU A 60 16.40 -13.89 7.34
CA GLU A 60 16.80 -15.07 6.57
C GLU A 60 15.71 -16.15 6.41
N VAL A 61 14.72 -16.20 7.32
CA VAL A 61 13.63 -17.20 7.27
C VAL A 61 12.43 -16.79 6.40
N ASN A 62 12.31 -15.52 6.03
CA ASN A 62 11.18 -14.97 5.28
C ASN A 62 11.61 -14.02 4.14
N LYS A 63 12.82 -14.22 3.62
CA LYS A 63 13.38 -13.42 2.53
C LYS A 63 12.95 -13.98 1.17
N PHE A 64 12.46 -13.11 0.30
CA PHE A 64 12.04 -13.46 -1.06
C PHE A 64 13.00 -12.88 -2.10
N SER A 65 13.44 -13.71 -3.04
CA SER A 65 14.15 -13.20 -4.22
C SER A 65 13.16 -12.46 -5.11
N ARG A 66 13.38 -11.16 -5.32
CA ARG A 66 12.48 -10.29 -6.06
C ARG A 66 13.24 -9.13 -6.70
N LYS A 67 12.62 -8.53 -7.71
CA LYS A 67 13.03 -7.23 -8.23
C LYS A 67 12.32 -6.15 -7.44
N ILE A 68 13.02 -5.08 -7.08
CA ILE A 68 12.48 -3.95 -6.34
C ILE A 68 12.62 -2.71 -7.20
N ILE A 69 11.53 -1.96 -7.38
CA ILE A 69 11.55 -0.64 -8.02
C ILE A 69 11.12 0.42 -7.00
N ASP A 70 11.86 1.52 -6.94
CA ASP A 70 11.53 2.66 -6.09
C ASP A 70 12.07 3.96 -6.71
N LYS A 71 11.22 4.98 -6.86
CA LYS A 71 11.61 6.25 -7.49
C LYS A 71 12.59 7.06 -6.65
N TYR A 72 12.54 6.94 -5.33
CA TYR A 72 13.24 7.83 -4.42
C TYR A 72 14.35 7.14 -3.65
N GLU A 73 14.23 5.83 -3.42
CA GLU A 73 15.27 5.07 -2.74
C GLU A 73 16.40 4.65 -3.68
N ILE A 74 17.64 4.91 -3.26
CA ILE A 74 18.85 4.47 -3.95
C ILE A 74 19.51 3.40 -3.08
N GLY A 75 19.57 2.17 -3.60
CA GLY A 75 20.14 1.01 -2.91
C GLY A 75 20.74 0.01 -3.90
N THR A 76 21.61 -0.89 -3.41
CA THR A 76 22.34 -1.85 -4.27
C THR A 76 21.41 -2.80 -5.02
N ASP A 77 20.28 -3.17 -4.42
CA ASP A 77 19.29 -4.11 -4.99
C ASP A 77 17.96 -3.43 -5.36
N VAL A 78 17.96 -2.09 -5.43
CA VAL A 78 16.78 -1.28 -5.76
C VAL A 78 17.00 -0.61 -7.11
N ILE A 79 16.09 -0.85 -8.05
CA ILE A 79 16.07 -0.13 -9.32
C ILE A 79 15.44 1.23 -9.06
N ASN A 80 16.26 2.27 -9.13
CA ASN A 80 15.83 3.65 -8.87
C ASN A 80 15.04 4.24 -10.05
N GLU A 81 13.78 3.84 -10.20
CA GLU A 81 12.92 4.17 -11.35
C GLU A 81 11.46 4.39 -10.90
N ASP A 82 10.76 5.29 -11.59
CA ASP A 82 9.32 5.51 -11.39
C ASP A 82 8.52 4.36 -12.02
N LEU A 83 7.58 3.76 -11.28
CA LEU A 83 6.69 2.70 -11.79
C LEU A 83 6.02 3.09 -13.11
N MET A 84 5.66 4.37 -13.28
CA MET A 84 4.94 4.81 -14.47
C MET A 84 5.81 4.68 -15.73
N GLU A 85 7.11 4.96 -15.59
CA GLU A 85 8.11 4.83 -16.65
C GLU A 85 8.66 3.40 -16.76
N PHE A 86 8.60 2.64 -15.65
CA PHE A 86 9.11 1.28 -15.58
C PHE A 86 8.51 0.40 -16.69
N SER A 87 9.40 -0.13 -17.54
CA SER A 87 9.01 -1.02 -18.62
C SER A 87 9.83 -2.30 -18.55
N GLU A 88 9.15 -3.43 -18.64
CA GLU A 88 9.79 -4.74 -18.61
C GLU A 88 9.21 -5.58 -19.74
N ARG A 89 10.08 -6.33 -20.42
CA ARG A 89 9.64 -7.25 -21.49
C ARG A 89 8.90 -8.44 -20.90
N ASN A 90 9.37 -8.92 -19.76
CA ASN A 90 8.79 -10.04 -19.04
C ASN A 90 7.73 -9.57 -18.03
N LYS A 91 6.64 -10.33 -17.93
CA LYS A 91 5.59 -10.12 -16.93
C LYS A 91 5.93 -10.80 -15.61
N TYR A 92 5.19 -10.49 -14.56
CA TYR A 92 5.43 -10.99 -13.21
C TYR A 92 4.31 -11.91 -12.75
N ASP A 93 4.70 -12.97 -12.05
CA ASP A 93 3.78 -13.93 -11.45
C ASP A 93 3.16 -13.35 -10.18
N ILE A 94 3.95 -12.53 -9.46
CA ILE A 94 3.55 -11.86 -8.21
C ILE A 94 4.03 -10.41 -8.22
N ILE A 95 3.15 -9.48 -7.85
CA ILE A 95 3.53 -8.09 -7.58
C ILE A 95 3.05 -7.67 -6.18
N VAL A 96 3.90 -7.00 -5.42
CA VAL A 96 3.54 -6.45 -4.10
C VAL A 96 3.77 -4.94 -4.08
N SER A 97 2.89 -4.19 -3.43
CA SER A 97 3.08 -2.75 -3.19
C SER A 97 2.41 -2.35 -1.88
N ILE A 98 3.17 -1.85 -0.92
CA ILE A 98 2.68 -1.70 0.45
C ILE A 98 2.71 -0.24 0.87
N SER A 99 1.56 0.44 0.95
CA SER A 99 1.50 1.89 1.22
C SER A 99 2.52 2.66 0.36
N THR A 100 2.31 2.64 -0.95
CA THR A 100 3.22 3.22 -1.94
C THR A 100 2.44 3.88 -3.08
N VAL A 101 1.47 3.19 -3.65
CA VAL A 101 0.75 3.67 -4.85
C VAL A 101 -0.01 4.97 -4.61
N GLU A 102 -0.46 5.22 -3.37
CA GLU A 102 -1.15 6.44 -2.95
C GLU A 102 -0.28 7.71 -3.06
N HIS A 103 1.04 7.56 -3.09
CA HIS A 103 2.00 8.65 -3.22
C HIS A 103 2.32 8.99 -4.68
N ILE A 104 1.98 8.12 -5.63
CA ILE A 104 2.32 8.30 -7.04
C ILE A 104 1.55 9.51 -7.60
N GLY A 105 2.27 10.36 -8.33
CA GLY A 105 1.75 11.60 -8.91
C GLY A 105 1.54 12.75 -7.93
N GLN A 106 1.96 12.62 -6.67
CA GLN A 106 1.84 13.69 -5.67
C GLN A 106 3.06 14.62 -5.60
N ASN A 107 4.19 14.22 -6.19
CA ASN A 107 5.38 15.05 -6.40
C ASN A 107 5.90 15.77 -5.15
N TRP A 108 5.73 15.19 -3.95
CA TRP A 108 6.02 15.86 -2.67
C TRP A 108 7.43 16.45 -2.57
N ASN A 109 8.45 15.75 -3.08
CA ASN A 109 9.84 16.22 -3.05
C ASN A 109 10.09 17.48 -3.90
N GLU A 110 9.11 17.89 -4.72
CA GLU A 110 9.15 19.13 -5.49
C GLU A 110 8.47 20.29 -4.75
N TYR A 111 8.09 20.11 -3.49
CA TYR A 111 7.48 21.14 -2.64
C TYR A 111 8.38 21.49 -1.46
N VAL A 112 8.27 22.72 -0.97
CA VAL A 112 8.96 23.17 0.24
C VAL A 112 7.96 23.66 1.28
N GLU A 113 8.31 23.47 2.55
CA GLU A 113 7.57 24.04 3.67
C GLU A 113 7.96 25.51 3.87
N GLN A 114 6.97 26.41 3.86
CA GLN A 114 7.12 27.84 4.17
C GLN A 114 6.16 28.23 5.28
N GLY A 115 6.61 28.11 6.53
CA GLY A 115 5.73 28.20 7.70
C GLY A 115 4.73 27.03 7.68
N TYR A 116 3.44 27.30 7.93
CA TYR A 116 2.39 26.26 7.91
C TYR A 116 1.83 25.96 6.51
N LYS A 117 2.55 26.32 5.44
CA LYS A 117 2.10 26.13 4.05
C LYS A 117 3.12 25.34 3.25
N VAL A 118 2.64 24.33 2.54
CA VAL A 118 3.40 23.62 1.52
C VAL A 118 3.20 24.36 0.19
N VAL A 119 4.27 24.84 -0.41
CA VAL A 119 4.21 25.58 -1.69
C VAL A 119 5.00 24.86 -2.78
N PRO A 120 4.51 24.86 -4.04
CA PRO A 120 5.28 24.31 -5.15
C PRO A 120 6.60 25.07 -5.33
N THR A 121 7.67 24.35 -5.68
CA THR A 121 8.90 24.95 -6.20
C THR A 121 8.72 25.33 -7.67
N GLU A 122 9.69 26.08 -8.24
CA GLU A 122 9.71 26.41 -9.66
C GLU A 122 9.75 25.18 -10.59
N LYS A 123 10.12 24.01 -10.06
CA LYS A 123 10.19 22.74 -10.79
C LYS A 123 8.97 21.85 -10.60
N SER A 124 7.98 22.27 -9.78
CA SER A 124 6.84 21.42 -9.45
C SER A 124 5.99 21.11 -10.68
N THR A 125 5.89 19.83 -10.98
CA THR A 125 4.92 19.31 -11.94
C THR A 125 3.52 19.22 -11.29
N PRO A 126 2.43 19.50 -12.04
CA PRO A 126 1.08 19.40 -11.49
C PRO A 126 0.81 18.01 -10.90
N ARG A 127 0.22 17.96 -9.71
CA ARG A 127 -0.19 16.71 -9.08
C ARG A 127 -1.32 16.06 -9.86
N ASP A 128 -1.26 14.74 -9.96
CA ASP A 128 -2.29 13.92 -10.59
C ASP A 128 -2.98 13.07 -9.52
N LEU A 129 -4.16 13.52 -9.09
CA LEU A 129 -4.94 12.84 -8.07
C LEU A 129 -5.46 11.48 -8.52
N GLU A 130 -5.39 11.12 -9.81
CA GLU A 130 -5.75 9.78 -10.30
C GLU A 130 -4.53 8.93 -10.67
N ALA A 131 -3.31 9.45 -10.53
CA ALA A 131 -2.09 8.67 -10.75
C ALA A 131 -2.00 7.41 -9.87
N PRO A 132 -2.48 7.40 -8.60
CA PRO A 132 -2.54 6.15 -7.84
C PRO A 132 -3.39 5.05 -8.51
N LEU A 133 -4.51 5.41 -9.15
CA LEU A 133 -5.32 4.44 -9.91
C LEU A 133 -4.61 3.98 -11.18
N LYS A 134 -3.94 4.91 -11.88
CA LYS A 134 -3.13 4.58 -13.06
C LYS A 134 -1.97 3.65 -12.70
N ALA A 135 -1.37 3.81 -11.51
CA ALA A 135 -0.35 2.92 -10.98
C ALA A 135 -0.89 1.50 -10.72
N ILE A 136 -2.09 1.37 -10.15
CA ILE A 136 -2.75 0.07 -10.01
C ILE A 136 -2.99 -0.59 -11.38
N MET A 137 -3.44 0.20 -12.39
CA MET A 137 -3.59 -0.31 -13.76
C MET A 137 -2.26 -0.70 -14.40
N LYS A 138 -1.18 0.05 -14.12
CA LYS A 138 0.17 -0.29 -14.55
C LYS A 138 0.63 -1.61 -13.93
N ILE A 139 0.43 -1.81 -12.63
CA ILE A 139 0.68 -3.08 -11.93
C ILE A 139 -0.09 -4.21 -12.59
N TYR A 140 -1.40 -4.06 -12.83
CA TYR A 140 -2.21 -5.06 -13.54
C TYR A 140 -1.67 -5.40 -14.95
N SER A 141 -1.18 -4.39 -15.66
CA SER A 141 -0.58 -4.57 -16.99
C SER A 141 0.73 -5.37 -16.95
N LEU A 142 1.46 -5.33 -15.83
CA LEU A 142 2.73 -6.02 -15.60
C LEU A 142 2.54 -7.46 -15.13
N LEU A 143 1.34 -7.86 -14.71
CA LEU A 143 1.03 -9.26 -14.39
C LEU A 143 1.08 -10.16 -15.63
N ASP A 144 1.60 -11.36 -15.42
CA ASP A 144 1.49 -12.46 -16.38
C ASP A 144 0.06 -13.03 -16.38
N ASN A 145 -0.26 -13.88 -17.35
CA ASN A 145 -1.50 -14.65 -17.35
C ASN A 145 -1.47 -15.61 -16.16
N SER A 146 -2.45 -15.56 -15.26
CA SER A 146 -2.47 -16.18 -13.92
C SER A 146 -1.68 -15.44 -12.84
N GLY A 147 -1.08 -14.29 -13.16
CA GLY A 147 -0.37 -13.46 -12.20
C GLY A 147 -1.32 -12.84 -11.17
N LYS A 148 -0.80 -12.58 -9.97
CA LYS A 148 -1.53 -11.92 -8.89
C LYS A 148 -0.76 -10.74 -8.30
N ALA A 149 -1.46 -9.73 -7.83
CA ALA A 149 -0.86 -8.65 -7.05
C ALA A 149 -1.56 -8.44 -5.71
N ILE A 150 -0.84 -7.94 -4.72
CA ILE A 150 -1.40 -7.39 -3.49
C ILE A 150 -0.90 -5.97 -3.28
N ILE A 151 -1.83 -5.06 -3.04
CA ILE A 151 -1.57 -3.63 -2.90
C ILE A 151 -2.31 -3.15 -1.64
N THR A 152 -1.64 -2.40 -0.78
CA THR A 152 -2.28 -1.81 0.41
C THR A 152 -2.25 -0.30 0.33
N VAL A 153 -3.38 0.34 0.67
CA VAL A 153 -3.53 1.81 0.65
C VAL A 153 -4.39 2.30 1.83
N PRO A 154 -4.16 3.52 2.33
CA PRO A 154 -5.07 4.15 3.28
C PRO A 154 -6.45 4.32 2.65
N PHE A 155 -7.51 3.96 3.39
CA PHE A 155 -8.88 3.94 2.88
C PHE A 155 -9.88 4.60 3.84
N GLY A 156 -10.89 5.26 3.29
CA GLY A 156 -12.00 5.88 4.00
C GLY A 156 -12.55 7.09 3.24
N LYS A 157 -12.61 8.25 3.89
CA LYS A 157 -13.00 9.49 3.24
C LYS A 157 -11.95 9.93 2.24
N ILE A 158 -12.35 10.21 0.99
CA ILE A 158 -11.45 10.71 -0.05
C ILE A 158 -10.75 11.97 0.45
N THR A 159 -9.43 11.91 0.51
CA THR A 159 -8.60 13.00 1.03
C THR A 159 -7.40 13.18 0.13
N ASP A 160 -7.23 14.40 -0.35
CA ASP A 160 -5.96 14.87 -0.91
C ASP A 160 -5.07 15.33 0.25
N GLY A 161 -4.08 14.52 0.60
CA GLY A 161 -3.13 14.79 1.65
C GLY A 161 -1.87 15.53 1.19
N PHE A 162 -1.86 16.09 -0.02
CA PHE A 162 -0.72 16.71 -0.71
C PHE A 162 0.41 15.76 -1.11
N TRP A 163 0.81 14.84 -0.24
CA TRP A 163 1.85 13.82 -0.49
C TRP A 163 1.27 12.42 -0.68
N TYR A 164 -0.04 12.26 -0.48
CA TYR A 164 -0.77 11.01 -0.68
C TYR A 164 -2.23 11.28 -1.03
N VAL A 165 -2.92 10.26 -1.53
CA VAL A 165 -4.37 10.23 -1.65
C VAL A 165 -4.92 9.15 -0.72
N GLN A 166 -5.79 9.49 0.23
CA GLN A 166 -6.60 8.48 0.93
C GLN A 166 -7.72 8.02 0.00
N PHE A 167 -7.80 6.72 -0.26
CA PHE A 167 -8.77 6.19 -1.20
C PHE A 167 -10.16 6.17 -0.55
N SER A 168 -11.20 6.44 -1.33
CA SER A 168 -12.59 6.14 -0.97
C SER A 168 -13.14 5.04 -1.87
N GLN A 169 -14.34 4.56 -1.53
CA GLN A 169 -15.06 3.62 -2.38
C GLN A 169 -15.25 4.16 -3.80
N ASP A 170 -15.84 5.34 -3.96
CA ASP A 170 -16.08 5.95 -5.28
C ASP A 170 -14.78 6.16 -6.07
N TYR A 171 -13.68 6.48 -5.38
CA TYR A 171 -12.37 6.62 -6.00
C TYR A 171 -11.85 5.27 -6.51
N LEU A 172 -11.97 4.20 -5.73
CA LEU A 172 -11.55 2.85 -6.10
C LEU A 172 -12.42 2.27 -7.23
N GLU A 173 -13.73 2.57 -7.23
CA GLU A 173 -14.68 2.17 -8.27
C GLU A 173 -14.35 2.74 -9.66
N LYS A 174 -13.54 3.81 -9.75
CA LYS A 174 -13.01 4.31 -11.02
C LYS A 174 -12.10 3.31 -11.72
N LEU A 175 -11.45 2.38 -11.01
CA LEU A 175 -10.68 1.30 -11.66
C LEU A 175 -11.55 0.53 -12.65
N ILE A 176 -12.78 0.22 -12.25
CA ILE A 176 -13.74 -0.50 -13.09
C ILE A 176 -14.45 0.46 -14.05
N THR A 177 -15.04 1.53 -13.53
CA THR A 177 -15.96 2.39 -14.30
C THR A 177 -15.27 3.29 -15.33
N LYS A 178 -14.02 3.70 -15.07
CA LYS A 178 -13.24 4.60 -15.92
C LYS A 178 -12.07 3.91 -16.58
N TYR A 179 -11.28 3.16 -15.82
CA TYR A 179 -10.06 2.50 -16.32
C TYR A 179 -10.31 1.09 -16.86
N GLN A 180 -11.55 0.60 -16.81
CA GLN A 180 -11.97 -0.66 -17.41
C GLN A 180 -11.17 -1.88 -16.90
N LEU A 181 -10.75 -1.85 -15.63
CA LEU A 181 -10.28 -3.04 -14.94
C LEU A 181 -11.44 -4.05 -14.89
N PRO A 182 -11.24 -5.31 -15.31
CA PRO A 182 -12.25 -6.34 -15.18
C PRO A 182 -12.68 -6.48 -13.72
N LYS A 183 -13.98 -6.51 -13.45
CA LYS A 183 -14.49 -6.53 -12.07
C LYS A 183 -14.05 -7.79 -11.33
N GLU A 184 -14.00 -8.91 -12.03
CA GLU A 184 -13.53 -10.22 -11.56
C GLU A 184 -12.03 -10.26 -11.25
N ALA A 185 -11.26 -9.31 -11.80
CA ALA A 185 -9.82 -9.19 -11.52
C ALA A 185 -9.55 -8.48 -10.19
N LEU A 186 -10.56 -7.88 -9.55
CA LEU A 186 -10.42 -7.04 -8.37
C LEU A 186 -11.13 -7.64 -7.16
N GLU A 187 -10.37 -7.94 -6.11
CA GLU A 187 -10.89 -8.27 -4.78
C GLU A 187 -10.35 -7.25 -3.78
N VAL A 188 -11.18 -6.77 -2.85
CA VAL A 188 -10.77 -5.80 -1.84
C VAL A 188 -11.26 -6.21 -0.47
N THR A 189 -10.33 -6.26 0.49
CA THR A 189 -10.62 -6.47 1.92
C THR A 189 -10.34 -5.19 2.68
N TYR A 190 -11.18 -4.84 3.65
CA TYR A 190 -11.11 -3.58 4.37
C TYR A 190 -10.84 -3.78 5.85
N PHE A 191 -10.05 -2.87 6.44
CA PHE A 191 -9.75 -2.87 7.86
C PHE A 191 -9.97 -1.50 8.48
N LYS A 192 -10.41 -1.48 9.73
CA LYS A 192 -10.57 -0.28 10.56
C LYS A 192 -9.71 -0.40 11.81
N ARG A 193 -8.92 0.63 12.11
CA ARG A 193 -8.22 0.75 13.39
C ARG A 193 -9.20 1.25 14.43
N ILE A 194 -9.44 0.44 15.46
CA ILE A 194 -10.40 0.74 16.53
C ILE A 194 -9.74 1.12 17.85
N ALA A 195 -8.45 0.80 18.01
CA ALA A 195 -7.66 1.20 19.17
C ALA A 195 -6.18 1.34 18.79
N SER A 196 -5.49 2.26 19.45
CA SER A 196 -4.04 2.42 19.38
C SER A 196 -3.52 2.95 20.71
N GLU A 197 -2.34 2.49 21.12
CA GLU A 197 -1.56 3.18 22.15
C GLU A 197 -1.10 4.56 21.66
N THR A 198 -0.72 5.40 22.62
CA THR A 198 -0.21 6.75 22.38
C THR A 198 1.28 6.77 22.00
N ASN A 199 2.00 5.64 22.14
CA ASN A 199 3.39 5.54 21.68
C ASN A 199 3.42 5.62 20.16
N LEU A 200 4.27 6.49 19.61
CA LEU A 200 4.33 6.73 18.16
C LEU A 200 5.35 5.82 17.42
N GLU A 201 6.19 5.07 18.13
CA GLU A 201 7.22 4.24 17.47
C GLU A 201 6.71 2.86 17.04
N ASN A 202 6.01 2.17 17.95
CA ASN A 202 5.52 0.80 17.75
C ASN A 202 4.31 0.49 18.67
N PRO A 203 3.22 1.28 18.57
CA PRO A 203 2.06 1.14 19.45
C PRO A 203 1.46 -0.27 19.36
N PHE A 204 0.91 -0.77 20.46
CA PHE A 204 -0.13 -1.78 20.33
C PHE A 204 -1.36 -1.16 19.68
N GLN A 205 -1.95 -1.90 18.73
CA GLN A 205 -3.07 -1.45 17.93
C GLN A 205 -4.08 -2.59 17.82
N ILE A 206 -5.35 -2.25 17.59
CA ILE A 206 -6.38 -3.22 17.27
C ILE A 206 -7.01 -2.82 15.94
N TRP A 207 -6.92 -3.72 14.98
CA TRP A 207 -7.47 -3.60 13.64
C TRP A 207 -8.51 -4.69 13.42
N LEU A 208 -9.69 -4.30 12.94
CA LEU A 208 -10.77 -5.22 12.61
C LEU A 208 -11.00 -5.23 11.10
N GLN A 209 -11.16 -6.42 10.53
CA GLN A 209 -11.70 -6.56 9.19
C GLN A 209 -13.18 -6.14 9.23
N VAL A 210 -13.57 -5.21 8.36
CA VAL A 210 -14.91 -4.59 8.35
C VAL A 210 -15.48 -4.53 6.94
N ASP A 211 -16.77 -4.22 6.82
CA ASP A 211 -17.36 -3.82 5.55
C ASP A 211 -16.90 -2.42 5.14
N LYS A 212 -16.81 -2.17 3.83
CA LYS A 212 -16.36 -0.88 3.27
C LYS A 212 -17.17 0.32 3.80
N ASP A 213 -18.46 0.13 4.08
CA ASP A 213 -19.36 1.18 4.52
C ASP A 213 -18.99 1.72 5.91
N GLU A 214 -18.31 0.91 6.74
CA GLU A 214 -17.82 1.34 8.07
C GLU A 214 -16.65 2.32 8.01
N LEU A 215 -16.06 2.51 6.82
CA LEU A 215 -14.91 3.38 6.58
C LEU A 215 -15.28 4.73 5.92
N ASN A 216 -16.55 4.95 5.55
CA ASN A 216 -16.99 6.15 4.81
C ASN A 216 -16.56 7.49 5.45
N ASP A 217 -16.57 7.56 6.77
CA ASP A 217 -16.19 8.76 7.54
C ASP A 217 -14.80 8.68 8.17
N VAL A 218 -14.03 7.62 7.88
CA VAL A 218 -12.70 7.43 8.46
C VAL A 218 -11.70 8.37 7.78
N CYS A 219 -11.06 9.20 8.57
CA CYS A 219 -10.04 10.16 8.11
C CYS A 219 -8.63 9.63 8.38
N TYR A 220 -7.71 9.96 7.49
CA TYR A 220 -6.29 9.86 7.80
C TYR A 220 -5.93 10.81 8.95
N ASN A 221 -4.99 10.42 9.81
CA ASN A 221 -4.56 11.14 11.01
C ASN A 221 -5.63 11.40 12.09
N PHE A 222 -6.84 10.81 11.99
CA PHE A 222 -7.86 10.93 13.03
C PHE A 222 -8.72 9.66 13.17
N PRO A 223 -8.96 9.15 14.39
CA PRO A 223 -8.60 9.73 15.69
C PRO A 223 -7.14 9.49 16.10
N TYR A 224 -6.42 8.62 15.40
CA TYR A 224 -5.02 8.31 15.66
C TYR A 224 -4.12 8.74 14.48
N PRO A 225 -2.83 9.06 14.70
CA PRO A 225 -1.88 9.40 13.64
C PRO A 225 -1.70 8.29 12.60
N GLY A 226 -1.49 8.64 11.33
CA GLY A 226 -1.41 7.69 10.21
C GLY A 226 -2.79 7.23 9.72
N GLY A 227 -2.86 6.11 8.99
CA GLY A 227 -4.12 5.58 8.52
C GLY A 227 -4.95 4.92 9.61
N ASN A 228 -6.26 5.16 9.56
CA ASN A 228 -7.25 4.55 10.44
C ASN A 228 -8.18 3.59 9.71
N GLY A 229 -8.09 3.56 8.38
CA GLY A 229 -8.76 2.62 7.51
C GLY A 229 -7.78 2.17 6.45
N LEU A 230 -7.85 0.90 6.06
CA LEU A 230 -6.96 0.27 5.10
C LEU A 230 -7.79 -0.51 4.08
N ALA A 231 -7.43 -0.39 2.81
CA ALA A 231 -7.87 -1.32 1.78
C ALA A 231 -6.69 -2.21 1.37
N VAL A 232 -6.93 -3.52 1.42
CA VAL A 232 -6.05 -4.55 0.85
C VAL A 232 -6.66 -4.95 -0.48
N ILE A 233 -6.03 -4.50 -1.56
CA ILE A 233 -6.44 -4.71 -2.94
C ILE A 233 -5.67 -5.91 -3.50
N GLU A 234 -6.39 -6.94 -3.91
CA GLU A 234 -5.83 -8.08 -4.64
C GLU A 234 -6.25 -8.03 -6.09
N LEU A 235 -5.26 -8.16 -6.98
CA LEU A 235 -5.47 -8.26 -8.42
C LEU A 235 -5.18 -9.66 -8.93
N ARG A 236 -5.93 -10.13 -9.91
CA ARG A 236 -5.71 -11.42 -10.61
C ARG A 236 -5.91 -11.26 -12.10
N LYS A 237 -5.08 -11.91 -12.91
CA LYS A 237 -5.12 -11.82 -14.38
C LYS A 237 -5.27 -13.17 -15.04
#